data_AF-A0A5B1CLZ8-F1
#
_entry.id   AF-A0A5B1CLZ8-F1
#
_cell.length_a   1.000
_cell.length_b   1.000
_cell.length_c   1.000
_cell.angle_alpha   90.00
_cell.angle_beta   90.00
_cell.angle_gamma   90.00
#
_symmetry.space_group_name_H-M   'P 1'
#
loop_
_entity.id
_entity.type
_entity.pdbx_description
1 polymer ?
#
loop_
_entity_poly.entity_id
_entity_poly.type
_entity_poly.pdbx_seq_one_letter_code
_entity_poly.pdbx_strand_id
1 'polypeptide(L)'
;MKRVHENLVKKSPIALSLTWFGLILCSALLLGSTIASAEETEPEMPFALDDDGRLVRFDRDVAPILRTRCLECHNEEDARGDFRVDDRDTLLGYVEPDDAESSTLFADYLTIDDEDMLMPPRTHGGPLSASELSIIRVWINEGAGWPEDVQLVSAGAEDKLAVAVAPPTTLLGRVWAAQGFLHPATVHFPVALLLLGAAFVVLGWKWPAVGTQIPLACLLIGAVTAIASTAMGFSFAVERGYGSWDRFDAAIMEKEVFWHRWSGVVVSVLAAVFAIIALVSLRTKNARMTTVWKAGLLVCAAIVGLVGHQGGEMSYGEDFYPKMFRTLLGTPETNADAVTVSAASVVQKSERNLE
;
A
#
# COMPACT_ATOMS: atom_id res chain seq x y z
N MET A 1 -68.26 -22.72 -41.06
CA MET A 1 -68.46 -21.51 -40.23
C MET A 1 -67.14 -20.75 -40.17
N LYS A 2 -67.17 -19.47 -40.56
CA LYS A 2 -66.29 -18.32 -40.27
C LYS A 2 -64.86 -18.59 -39.74
N ARG A 3 -63.83 -18.10 -40.45
CA ARG A 3 -62.92 -16.97 -40.07
C ARG A 3 -62.44 -17.09 -38.60
N VAL A 4 -61.14 -17.18 -38.33
CA VAL A 4 -60.23 -16.03 -38.25
C VAL A 4 -58.75 -16.50 -38.13
N HIS A 5 -57.86 -15.88 -38.92
CA HIS A 5 -56.37 -15.81 -38.86
C HIS A 5 -55.56 -17.12 -38.93
N GLU A 6 -54.93 -17.55 -40.03
CA GLU A 6 -54.03 -16.90 -41.00
C GLU A 6 -52.86 -16.09 -40.41
N ASN A 7 -51.69 -16.74 -40.47
CA ASN A 7 -50.42 -16.24 -41.02
C ASN A 7 -49.67 -15.15 -40.24
N LEU A 8 -48.33 -15.09 -40.18
CA LEU A 8 -47.20 -15.88 -40.65
C LEU A 8 -45.96 -15.18 -40.02
N VAL A 9 -44.94 -15.96 -39.66
CA VAL A 9 -43.52 -15.72 -39.97
C VAL A 9 -43.06 -14.25 -40.12
N LYS A 10 -42.14 -13.81 -39.23
CA LYS A 10 -40.85 -13.22 -39.66
C LYS A 10 -39.84 -13.07 -38.52
N LYS A 11 -38.59 -13.40 -38.86
CA LYS A 11 -37.36 -13.36 -38.05
C LYS A 11 -36.70 -11.97 -38.08
N SER A 12 -35.86 -11.74 -37.04
CA SER A 12 -34.67 -10.87 -36.97
C SER A 12 -34.87 -9.36 -36.80
N PRO A 13 -33.81 -8.58 -36.47
CA PRO A 13 -32.81 -8.74 -35.41
C PRO A 13 -32.79 -7.49 -34.50
N ILE A 14 -32.29 -7.63 -33.26
CA ILE A 14 -32.10 -6.50 -32.34
C ILE A 14 -30.89 -5.70 -32.83
N ALA A 15 -31.18 -4.67 -33.63
CA ALA A 15 -30.22 -3.69 -34.10
C ALA A 15 -29.88 -2.72 -32.96
N LEU A 16 -28.61 -2.70 -32.63
CA LEU A 16 -27.92 -1.72 -31.80
C LEU A 16 -28.11 -0.33 -32.44
N SER A 17 -28.96 0.54 -31.87
CA SER A 17 -29.09 1.93 -32.36
C SER A 17 -28.21 2.87 -31.55
N LEU A 18 -27.24 3.44 -32.28
CA LEU A 18 -26.17 4.35 -31.90
C LEU A 18 -26.69 5.77 -31.57
N THR A 19 -27.73 5.91 -30.75
CA THR A 19 -28.42 7.21 -30.54
C THR A 19 -28.52 7.68 -29.09
N TRP A 20 -27.70 7.13 -28.19
CA TRP A 20 -27.68 7.54 -26.76
C TRP A 20 -26.46 8.38 -26.34
N PHE A 21 -25.51 8.66 -27.24
CA PHE A 21 -24.29 9.43 -26.93
C PHE A 21 -24.32 10.91 -27.40
N GLY A 22 -25.44 11.39 -27.95
CA GLY A 22 -25.52 12.72 -28.57
C GLY A 22 -26.28 13.80 -27.80
N LEU A 23 -26.78 13.54 -26.59
CA LEU A 23 -27.73 14.42 -25.90
C LEU A 23 -27.29 14.94 -24.52
N ILE A 24 -26.03 14.74 -24.14
CA ILE A 24 -25.43 15.31 -22.91
C ILE A 24 -24.48 16.48 -23.20
N LEU A 25 -24.21 16.79 -24.48
CA LEU A 25 -23.23 17.82 -24.89
C LEU A 25 -23.84 19.16 -25.34
N CYS A 26 -25.12 19.44 -25.05
CA CYS A 26 -25.80 20.66 -25.51
C CYS A 26 -26.54 21.47 -24.42
N SER A 27 -26.32 21.17 -23.14
CA SER A 27 -26.85 21.96 -22.01
C SER A 27 -25.78 22.82 -21.30
N ALA A 28 -24.54 22.83 -21.81
CA ALA A 28 -23.40 23.54 -21.19
C ALA A 28 -23.13 24.95 -21.77
N LEU A 29 -24.02 25.49 -22.60
CA LEU A 29 -23.87 26.81 -23.20
C LEU A 29 -25.17 27.57 -23.02
N LEU A 30 -25.24 28.40 -21.97
CA LEU A 30 -26.05 29.62 -21.79
C LEU A 30 -26.39 29.86 -20.30
N LEU A 31 -25.36 30.20 -19.51
CA LEU A 31 -25.40 31.01 -18.28
C LEU A 31 -23.94 31.47 -18.14
N GLY A 32 -23.52 32.64 -18.61
CA GLY A 32 -24.15 33.93 -18.36
C GLY A 32 -23.46 34.59 -17.17
N SER A 33 -22.17 34.88 -17.33
CA SER A 33 -21.43 36.01 -16.77
C SER A 33 -21.84 36.56 -15.40
N THR A 34 -21.24 36.05 -14.33
CA THR A 34 -20.84 36.88 -13.20
C THR A 34 -19.33 36.87 -13.15
N ILE A 35 -18.72 37.96 -13.62
CA ILE A 35 -17.33 38.28 -13.32
C ILE A 35 -17.31 38.54 -11.81
N ALA A 36 -16.99 37.51 -11.04
CA ALA A 36 -16.57 37.68 -9.67
C ALA A 36 -15.28 38.50 -9.74
N SER A 37 -15.29 39.64 -9.05
CA SER A 37 -14.10 40.44 -8.83
C SER A 37 -13.04 39.52 -8.25
N ALA A 38 -12.02 39.19 -9.03
CA ALA A 38 -10.81 38.60 -8.50
C ALA A 38 -10.20 39.69 -7.62
N GLU A 39 -10.36 39.52 -6.32
CA GLU A 39 -9.53 40.19 -5.34
C GLU A 39 -8.08 39.89 -5.73
N GLU A 40 -7.28 40.92 -5.99
CA GLU A 40 -5.87 40.79 -6.28
C GLU A 40 -5.21 40.17 -5.03
N THR A 41 -5.14 38.84 -4.99
CA THR A 41 -4.29 38.14 -4.04
C THR A 41 -2.88 38.39 -4.52
N GLU A 42 -2.13 39.19 -3.77
CA GLU A 42 -0.69 39.36 -4.00
C GLU A 42 -0.06 37.96 -4.15
N PRO A 43 0.88 37.77 -5.09
CA PRO A 43 1.51 36.47 -5.25
C PRO A 43 2.26 36.15 -3.96
N GLU A 44 1.69 35.28 -3.13
CA GLU A 44 2.42 34.69 -2.02
C GLU A 44 3.70 34.09 -2.59
N MET A 45 4.82 34.64 -2.11
CA MET A 45 6.15 34.19 -2.46
C MET A 45 6.21 32.66 -2.28
N PRO A 46 6.68 31.89 -3.27
CA PRO A 46 6.61 30.42 -3.25
C PRO A 46 7.52 29.76 -2.19
N PHE A 47 8.20 30.57 -1.37
CA PHE A 47 9.03 30.13 -0.26
C PHE A 47 8.47 30.74 1.02
N ALA A 48 7.44 30.09 1.56
CA ALA A 48 6.96 30.39 2.91
C ALA A 48 8.05 29.96 3.90
N LEU A 49 8.92 30.91 4.26
CA LEU A 49 9.77 30.79 5.44
C LEU A 49 8.85 30.62 6.66
N ASP A 50 9.30 29.86 7.65
CA ASP A 50 8.57 29.76 8.92
C ASP A 50 8.64 31.06 9.75
N ASP A 51 7.99 31.08 10.92
CA ASP A 51 7.96 32.24 11.80
C ASP A 51 9.37 32.66 12.30
N ASP A 52 10.35 31.74 12.21
CA ASP A 52 11.76 31.96 12.56
C ASP A 52 12.63 32.31 11.33
N GLY A 53 12.04 32.40 10.13
CA GLY A 53 12.73 32.74 8.89
C GLY A 53 13.47 31.57 8.23
N ARG A 54 13.18 30.32 8.61
CA ARG A 54 13.80 29.10 8.07
C ARG A 54 13.05 28.58 6.84
N LEU A 55 13.80 28.05 5.88
CA LEU A 55 13.25 27.45 4.66
C LEU A 55 12.73 26.04 4.92
N VAL A 56 13.44 25.25 5.73
CA VAL A 56 13.12 23.86 6.00
C VAL A 56 12.50 23.70 7.38
N ARG A 57 11.31 23.12 7.41
CA ARG A 57 10.57 22.82 8.63
C ARG A 57 10.73 21.37 9.00
N PHE A 58 11.07 21.10 10.26
CA PHE A 58 11.28 19.73 10.72
C PHE A 58 10.04 18.85 10.56
N ASP A 59 8.88 19.30 11.02
CA ASP A 59 7.62 18.55 10.98
C ASP A 59 7.12 18.26 9.56
N ARG A 60 7.31 19.21 8.64
CA ARG A 60 6.84 19.16 7.25
C ARG A 60 7.81 18.42 6.33
N ASP A 61 9.10 18.70 6.46
CA ASP A 61 10.10 18.33 5.45
C ASP A 61 11.08 17.25 5.92
N VAL A 62 11.54 17.31 7.18
CA VAL A 62 12.57 16.40 7.71
C VAL A 62 11.96 15.13 8.29
N ALA A 63 10.91 15.29 9.10
CA ALA A 63 10.25 14.20 9.80
C ALA A 63 9.72 13.11 8.85
N PRO A 64 9.10 13.41 7.69
CA PRO A 64 8.69 12.38 6.75
C PRO A 64 9.87 11.55 6.22
N ILE A 65 11.03 12.18 5.97
CA ILE A 65 12.23 11.48 5.50
C ILE A 65 12.72 10.52 6.58
N LEU A 66 12.86 11.00 7.83
CA LEU A 66 13.29 10.16 8.95
C LEU A 66 12.33 9.01 9.23
N ARG A 67 11.01 9.25 9.13
CA ARG A 67 9.98 8.22 9.30
C ARG A 67 10.05 7.11 8.26
N THR A 68 10.28 7.47 7.00
CA THR A 68 10.28 6.52 5.89
C THR A 68 11.63 5.81 5.74
N ARG A 69 12.75 6.50 6.03
CA ARG A 69 14.10 6.00 5.76
C ARG A 69 14.79 5.40 6.98
N CYS A 70 14.48 5.86 8.18
CA CYS A 70 15.30 5.57 9.37
C CYS A 70 14.53 4.79 10.45
N LEU A 71 13.24 5.09 10.66
CA LEU A 71 12.45 4.48 11.73
C LEU A 71 12.14 2.98 11.54
N GLU A 72 12.49 2.36 10.42
CA GLU A 72 12.41 0.90 10.28
C GLU A 72 13.42 0.19 11.19
N CYS A 73 14.62 0.76 11.39
CA CYS A 73 15.72 0.13 12.11
C CYS A 73 16.30 0.97 13.27
N HIS A 74 15.87 2.22 13.43
CA HIS A 74 16.32 3.13 14.50
C HIS A 74 15.14 3.71 15.29
N ASN A 75 14.37 2.83 15.92
CA ASN A 75 13.19 3.16 16.73
C ASN A 75 13.33 2.59 18.15
N GLU A 76 12.29 2.76 18.99
CA GLU A 76 12.28 2.21 20.36
C GLU A 76 12.45 0.68 20.45
N GLU A 77 11.91 -0.07 19.50
CA GLU A 77 11.88 -1.54 19.49
C GLU A 77 13.15 -2.14 18.86
N ASP A 78 13.65 -1.54 17.78
CA ASP A 78 14.90 -1.88 17.10
C ASP A 78 15.78 -0.63 17.04
N ALA A 79 16.73 -0.53 17.98
CA ALA A 79 17.72 0.55 18.07
C ALA A 79 19.07 0.07 17.53
N ARG A 80 19.14 -0.23 16.22
CA ARG A 80 20.37 -0.76 15.62
C ARG A 80 21.53 0.20 15.83
N GLY A 81 22.67 -0.36 16.25
CA GLY A 81 23.84 0.45 16.58
C GLY A 81 23.69 1.30 17.84
N ASP A 82 22.73 0.99 18.73
CA ASP A 82 22.40 1.77 19.93
C ASP A 82 21.99 3.22 19.58
N PHE A 83 21.38 3.39 18.40
CA PHE A 83 20.96 4.67 17.87
C PHE A 83 19.46 4.70 17.61
N ARG A 84 18.81 5.74 18.13
CA ARG A 84 17.38 5.99 18.06
C ARG A 84 17.12 7.32 17.38
N VAL A 85 16.36 7.30 16.29
CA VAL A 85 15.97 8.50 15.54
C VAL A 85 14.70 9.13 16.11
N ASP A 86 13.86 8.34 16.79
CA ASP A 86 12.64 8.81 17.45
C ASP A 86 12.90 9.62 18.73
N ASP A 87 14.07 9.43 19.34
CA ASP A 87 14.55 10.21 20.48
C ASP A 87 15.33 11.44 20.01
N ARG A 88 14.82 12.62 20.36
CA ARG A 88 15.37 13.91 19.94
C ARG A 88 16.81 14.09 20.40
N ASP A 89 17.11 13.80 21.66
CA ASP A 89 18.44 14.03 22.23
C ASP A 89 19.48 13.10 21.59
N THR A 90 19.09 11.85 21.34
CA THR A 90 19.93 10.88 20.62
C THR A 90 20.22 11.32 19.20
N LEU A 91 19.21 11.71 18.41
CA LEU A 91 19.44 12.18 17.03
C LEU A 91 20.30 13.45 16.99
N LEU A 92 19.97 14.44 17.82
CA LEU A 92 20.69 15.71 17.86
C LEU A 92 22.13 15.55 18.38
N GLY A 93 22.44 14.48 19.11
CA GLY A 93 23.82 14.14 19.47
C GLY A 93 24.74 13.84 18.27
N TYR A 94 24.17 13.55 17.09
CA TYR A 94 24.89 13.31 15.83
C TYR A 94 24.80 14.49 14.85
N VAL A 95 24.19 15.59 15.28
CA VAL A 95 23.99 16.79 14.47
C VAL A 95 24.75 17.93 15.13
N GLU A 96 25.67 18.55 14.40
CA GLU A 96 26.26 19.83 14.73
C GLU A 96 25.39 20.93 14.09
N PRO A 97 24.62 21.71 14.87
CA PRO A 97 23.81 22.78 14.33
C PRO A 97 24.66 23.78 13.55
N ASP A 98 24.08 24.36 12.50
CA ASP A 98 24.72 25.35 11.61
C ASP A 98 25.84 24.79 10.70
N ASP A 99 26.25 23.53 10.86
CA ASP A 99 27.28 22.89 10.03
C ASP A 99 27.00 21.41 9.72
N ALA A 100 26.36 21.19 8.58
CA ALA A 100 26.08 19.85 8.08
C ALA A 100 27.34 19.04 7.72
N GLU A 101 28.45 19.69 7.36
CA GLU A 101 29.65 18.97 6.95
C GLU A 101 30.46 18.42 8.13
N SER A 102 30.27 18.99 9.33
CA SER A 102 30.84 18.46 10.58
C SER A 102 29.86 17.58 11.37
N SER A 103 28.58 17.59 10.99
CA SER A 103 27.57 16.68 11.53
C SER A 103 27.85 15.23 11.13
N THR A 104 28.13 14.36 12.10
CA THR A 104 28.42 12.94 11.86
C THR A 104 27.25 12.24 11.15
N LEU A 105 26.00 12.59 11.49
CA LEU A 105 24.81 12.10 10.78
C LEU A 105 24.95 12.30 9.27
N PHE A 106 25.30 13.50 8.82
CA PHE A 106 25.32 13.84 7.40
C PHE A 106 26.61 13.39 6.70
N ALA A 107 27.77 13.67 7.28
CA ALA A 107 29.07 13.39 6.68
C ALA A 107 29.46 11.91 6.74
N ASP A 108 29.23 11.25 7.87
CA ASP A 108 29.76 9.90 8.11
C ASP A 108 28.76 8.79 7.76
N TYR A 109 27.45 9.10 7.73
CA TYR A 109 26.41 8.11 7.51
C TYR A 109 25.53 8.35 6.26
N LEU A 110 25.16 9.59 5.93
CA LEU A 110 24.24 9.84 4.81
C LEU A 110 24.92 10.00 3.43
N THR A 111 26.18 10.44 3.41
CA THR A 111 26.87 10.82 2.16
C THR A 111 28.12 9.99 1.86
N ILE A 112 28.46 9.03 2.72
CA ILE A 112 29.63 8.18 2.57
C ILE A 112 29.43 7.09 1.50
N ASP A 113 30.51 6.71 0.81
CA ASP A 113 30.48 5.65 -0.21
C ASP A 113 30.69 4.24 0.36
N ASP A 114 31.01 4.11 1.65
CA ASP A 114 31.24 2.84 2.33
C ASP A 114 29.92 2.10 2.58
N GLU A 115 29.80 0.87 2.09
CA GLU A 115 28.54 0.09 2.16
C GLU A 115 28.14 -0.32 3.59
N ASP A 116 29.09 -0.48 4.51
CA ASP A 116 28.82 -0.90 5.88
C ASP A 116 28.44 0.29 6.78
N MET A 117 28.87 1.49 6.40
CA MET A 117 28.61 2.73 7.14
C MET A 117 27.44 3.54 6.56
N LEU A 118 27.15 3.41 5.27
CA LEU A 118 26.08 4.15 4.61
C LEU A 118 24.72 3.79 5.21
N MET A 119 24.02 4.80 5.71
CA MET A 119 22.66 4.70 6.22
C MET A 119 21.70 5.55 5.38
N PRO A 120 20.52 5.02 5.01
CA PRO A 120 20.12 3.62 5.10
C PRO A 120 20.98 2.72 4.19
N PRO A 121 21.12 1.42 4.52
CA PRO A 121 21.85 0.49 3.67
C PRO A 121 21.21 0.38 2.27
N ARG A 122 22.01 0.06 1.26
CA ARG A 122 21.51 -0.17 -0.11
C ARG A 122 20.47 -1.28 -0.20
N THR A 123 20.55 -2.26 0.70
CA THR A 123 19.59 -3.37 0.82
C THR A 123 18.26 -2.94 1.46
N HIS A 124 18.21 -1.79 2.11
CA HIS A 124 17.06 -1.24 2.83
C HIS A 124 16.74 0.20 2.40
N GLY A 125 16.78 0.45 1.08
CA GLY A 125 16.21 1.66 0.50
C GLY A 125 17.07 2.93 0.57
N GLY A 126 18.38 2.82 0.86
CA GLY A 126 19.35 3.90 0.68
C GLY A 126 20.22 3.76 -0.59
N PRO A 127 21.10 4.73 -0.89
CA PRO A 127 21.25 6.03 -0.23
C PRO A 127 20.02 6.94 -0.45
N LEU A 128 19.93 8.01 0.33
CA LEU A 128 18.91 9.04 0.13
C LEU A 128 19.04 9.70 -1.25
N SER A 129 17.92 10.16 -1.80
CA SER A 129 17.93 10.98 -3.00
C SER A 129 18.63 12.33 -2.76
N ALA A 130 19.13 12.94 -3.83
CA ALA A 130 19.77 14.26 -3.75
C ALA A 130 18.84 15.33 -3.13
N SER A 131 17.53 15.23 -3.38
CA SER A 131 16.52 16.10 -2.76
C SER A 131 16.39 15.87 -1.26
N GLU A 132 16.28 14.61 -0.81
CA GLU A 132 16.19 14.29 0.62
C GLU A 132 17.47 14.71 1.37
N LEU A 133 18.65 14.45 0.79
CA LEU A 133 19.92 14.92 1.33
C LEU A 133 19.97 16.44 1.43
N SER A 134 19.48 17.16 0.42
CA SER A 134 19.47 18.63 0.44
C SER A 134 18.56 19.19 1.54
N ILE A 135 17.42 18.56 1.80
CA ILE A 135 16.49 18.97 2.87
C ILE A 135 17.17 18.80 4.23
N ILE A 136 17.78 17.64 4.49
CA ILE A 136 18.49 17.38 5.75
C ILE A 136 19.67 18.36 5.92
N ARG A 137 20.45 18.57 4.86
CA ARG A 137 21.60 19.49 4.89
C ARG A 137 21.19 20.91 5.23
N VAL A 138 20.13 21.42 4.59
CA VAL A 138 19.63 22.78 4.84
C VAL A 138 19.07 22.89 6.25
N TRP A 139 18.29 21.91 6.71
CA TRP A 139 17.77 21.89 8.08
C TRP A 139 18.89 21.96 9.14
N ILE A 140 19.96 21.17 8.97
CA ILE A 140 21.10 21.22 9.89
C ILE A 140 21.74 22.62 9.88
N ASN A 141 21.99 23.17 8.68
CA ASN A 141 22.58 24.50 8.51
C ASN A 141 21.68 25.65 8.98
N GLU A 142 20.39 25.41 9.19
CA GLU A 142 19.42 26.35 9.78
C GLU A 142 19.28 26.19 11.31
N GLY A 143 20.22 25.46 11.92
CA GLY A 143 20.31 25.25 13.36
C GLY A 143 19.58 24.00 13.86
N ALA A 144 19.23 23.07 12.97
CA ALA A 144 18.59 21.79 13.29
C ALA A 144 17.34 21.92 14.19
N GLY A 145 16.52 22.95 13.93
CA GLY A 145 15.35 23.25 14.75
C GLY A 145 14.38 22.07 14.83
N TRP A 146 14.04 21.66 16.05
CA TRP A 146 13.07 20.59 16.33
C TRP A 146 12.05 21.11 17.37
N PRO A 147 10.77 21.25 17.01
CA PRO A 147 9.72 21.69 17.95
C PRO A 147 9.45 20.68 19.07
N GLU A 148 9.31 21.15 20.32
CA GLU A 148 9.12 20.27 21.50
C GLU A 148 7.83 19.42 21.45
N ASP A 149 6.83 19.86 20.68
CA ASP A 149 5.54 19.20 20.52
C ASP A 149 5.51 18.14 19.41
N VAL A 150 6.60 18.01 18.64
CA VAL A 150 6.69 17.06 17.52
C VAL A 150 7.46 15.81 17.95
N GLN A 151 6.75 14.69 18.06
CA GLN A 151 7.38 13.37 18.24
C GLN A 151 7.48 12.62 16.91
N LEU A 152 8.64 12.01 16.66
CA LEU A 152 8.83 11.12 15.53
C LEU A 152 8.28 9.74 15.84
N VAL A 153 7.00 9.55 15.53
CA VAL A 153 6.39 8.21 15.54
C VAL A 153 6.47 7.61 14.13
N SER A 154 6.66 6.30 14.03
CA SER A 154 6.71 5.61 12.73
C SER A 154 5.48 5.95 11.88
N ALA A 155 5.60 5.97 10.55
CA ALA A 155 4.48 6.32 9.66
C ALA A 155 3.22 5.45 9.87
N GLY A 156 3.36 4.30 10.56
CA GLY A 156 2.25 3.45 11.01
C GLY A 156 1.57 3.88 12.32
N ALA A 157 2.03 4.95 12.98
CA ALA A 157 1.53 5.48 14.24
C ALA A 157 0.78 6.82 14.07
N GLU A 158 1.15 7.67 13.11
CA GLU A 158 0.36 8.88 12.79
C GLU A 158 -1.03 8.52 12.24
N ASP A 159 -1.12 7.41 11.49
CA ASP A 159 -2.39 6.86 11.00
C ASP A 159 -3.21 6.16 12.10
N LYS A 160 -2.60 5.85 13.25
CA LYS A 160 -3.35 5.40 14.45
C LYS A 160 -4.13 6.56 15.09
N LEU A 161 -3.71 7.81 14.89
CA LEU A 161 -4.38 8.96 15.49
C LEU A 161 -5.66 9.37 14.74
N ALA A 162 -5.78 9.05 13.45
CA ALA A 162 -6.89 9.53 12.63
C ALA A 162 -8.20 8.76 12.86
N VAL A 163 -8.18 7.47 13.22
CA VAL A 163 -9.36 6.74 13.72
C VAL A 163 -8.90 5.55 14.56
N ALA A 164 -8.83 5.71 15.88
CA ALA A 164 -8.75 4.57 16.79
C ALA A 164 -10.07 3.77 16.70
N VAL A 165 -10.15 2.84 15.75
CA VAL A 165 -11.26 1.88 15.68
C VAL A 165 -11.16 1.04 16.95
N ALA A 166 -12.16 1.17 17.83
CA ALA A 166 -12.19 0.44 19.09
C ALA A 166 -11.96 -1.06 18.84
N PRO A 167 -11.12 -1.74 19.66
CA PRO A 167 -10.79 -3.13 19.43
C PRO A 167 -12.06 -4.00 19.43
N PRO A 168 -12.15 -5.01 18.55
CA PRO A 168 -13.36 -5.81 18.41
C PRO A 168 -13.67 -6.56 19.72
N THR A 169 -14.85 -6.28 20.28
CA THR A 169 -15.31 -6.88 21.54
C THR A 169 -15.96 -8.26 21.34
N THR A 170 -16.48 -8.53 20.15
CA THR A 170 -17.14 -9.80 19.80
C THR A 170 -16.16 -10.82 19.25
N LEU A 171 -16.36 -12.12 19.53
CA LEU A 171 -15.54 -13.20 18.97
C LEU A 171 -15.51 -13.15 17.43
N LEU A 172 -16.67 -12.89 16.82
CA LEU A 172 -16.76 -12.77 15.36
C LEU A 172 -15.94 -11.60 14.83
N GLY A 173 -15.98 -10.45 15.52
CA GLY A 173 -15.15 -9.29 15.20
C GLY A 173 -13.66 -9.58 15.33
N ARG A 174 -13.25 -10.30 16.39
CA ARG A 174 -11.85 -10.71 16.60
C ARG A 174 -11.34 -11.65 15.54
N VAL A 175 -12.15 -12.65 15.16
CA VAL A 175 -11.81 -13.58 14.07
C VAL A 175 -11.73 -12.84 12.74
N TRP A 176 -12.69 -11.94 12.47
CA TRP A 176 -12.70 -11.12 11.26
C TRP A 176 -11.46 -10.24 11.14
N ALA A 177 -11.09 -9.56 12.23
CA ALA A 177 -9.90 -8.74 12.36
C ALA A 177 -8.62 -9.58 12.17
N ALA A 178 -8.46 -10.65 12.96
CA ALA A 178 -7.30 -11.54 12.92
C ALA A 178 -7.04 -12.18 11.55
N GLN A 179 -8.07 -12.58 10.79
CA GLN A 179 -7.83 -13.13 9.45
C GLN A 179 -7.24 -12.12 8.46
N GLY A 180 -7.38 -10.81 8.71
CA GLY A 180 -6.78 -9.76 7.87
C GLY A 180 -5.26 -9.88 7.79
N PHE A 181 -4.61 -10.30 8.88
CA PHE A 181 -3.17 -10.57 8.94
C PHE A 181 -2.73 -11.74 8.04
N LEU A 182 -3.65 -12.60 7.61
CA LEU A 182 -3.36 -13.67 6.65
C LEU A 182 -3.43 -13.18 5.20
N HIS A 183 -3.74 -11.91 4.94
CA HIS A 183 -3.76 -11.35 3.59
C HIS A 183 -2.43 -11.58 2.83
N PRO A 184 -1.24 -11.25 3.38
CA PRO A 184 0.03 -11.50 2.69
C PRO A 184 0.26 -12.99 2.38
N ALA A 185 -0.15 -13.89 3.28
CA ALA A 185 -0.04 -15.33 3.01
C ALA A 185 -1.01 -15.76 1.90
N THR A 186 -2.24 -15.25 1.90
CA THR A 186 -3.27 -15.67 0.95
C THR A 186 -3.09 -15.10 -0.46
N VAL A 187 -2.42 -13.94 -0.64
CA VAL A 187 -2.14 -13.39 -1.99
C VAL A 187 -1.24 -14.29 -2.83
N HIS A 188 -0.40 -15.11 -2.21
CA HIS A 188 0.52 -16.00 -2.95
C HIS A 188 -0.21 -17.06 -3.79
N PHE A 189 -1.40 -17.50 -3.34
CA PHE A 189 -2.20 -18.49 -4.06
C PHE A 189 -2.74 -17.99 -5.40
N PRO A 190 -3.55 -16.90 -5.45
CA PRO A 190 -4.04 -16.38 -6.72
C PRO A 190 -2.90 -15.90 -7.62
N VAL A 191 -1.83 -15.31 -7.05
CA VAL A 191 -0.65 -14.88 -7.82
C VAL A 191 -0.04 -16.08 -8.55
N ALA A 192 0.33 -17.14 -7.83
CA ALA A 192 0.95 -18.32 -8.42
C ALA A 192 0.02 -19.01 -9.43
N LEU A 193 -1.27 -19.16 -9.11
CA LEU A 193 -2.24 -19.83 -9.98
C LEU A 193 -2.50 -19.05 -11.27
N LEU A 194 -2.68 -17.73 -11.21
CA LEU A 194 -2.93 -16.94 -12.41
C LEU A 194 -1.70 -16.90 -13.33
N LEU A 195 -0.50 -16.76 -12.76
CA LEU A 195 0.76 -16.83 -13.52
C LEU A 195 0.98 -18.22 -14.14
N LEU A 196 0.77 -19.29 -13.38
CA LEU A 196 0.89 -20.67 -13.86
C LEU A 196 -0.13 -20.94 -14.97
N GLY A 197 -1.38 -20.53 -14.78
CA GLY A 197 -2.44 -20.68 -15.77
C GLY A 197 -2.09 -19.96 -17.08
N ALA A 198 -1.58 -18.74 -17.00
CA ALA A 198 -1.10 -17.98 -18.15
C ALA A 198 0.07 -18.67 -18.86
N ALA A 199 1.04 -19.19 -18.11
CA ALA A 199 2.15 -19.96 -18.68
C ALA A 199 1.65 -21.17 -19.49
N PHE A 200 0.65 -21.89 -18.98
CA PHE A 200 0.04 -23.02 -19.72
C PHE A 200 -0.84 -22.58 -20.90
N VAL A 201 -1.39 -21.36 -20.91
CA VAL A 201 -2.04 -20.80 -22.12
C VAL A 201 -1.03 -20.63 -23.24
N VAL A 202 0.13 -20.03 -22.93
CA VAL A 202 1.22 -19.83 -23.89
C VAL A 202 1.80 -21.16 -24.33
N LEU A 203 2.05 -22.09 -23.41
CA LEU A 203 2.52 -23.43 -23.71
C LEU A 203 1.54 -24.22 -24.59
N GLY A 204 0.25 -23.95 -24.41
CA GLY A 204 -0.85 -24.48 -25.20
C GLY A 204 -0.77 -24.16 -26.70
N TRP A 205 -0.04 -23.13 -27.11
CA TRP A 205 0.20 -22.82 -28.53
C TRP A 205 1.08 -23.86 -29.21
N LYS A 206 2.05 -24.44 -28.48
CA LYS A 206 2.91 -25.51 -28.97
C LYS A 206 2.33 -26.90 -28.66
N TRP A 207 1.68 -27.04 -27.51
CA TRP A 207 1.09 -28.30 -27.04
C TRP A 207 -0.40 -28.14 -26.69
N PRO A 208 -1.31 -28.30 -27.67
CA PRO A 208 -2.75 -28.07 -27.47
C PRO A 208 -3.38 -28.90 -26.35
N ALA A 209 -2.80 -30.08 -26.04
CA ALA A 209 -3.27 -30.97 -24.97
C ALA A 209 -3.28 -30.31 -23.59
N VAL A 210 -2.30 -29.44 -23.28
CA VAL A 210 -2.18 -28.77 -21.98
C VAL A 210 -2.83 -27.40 -21.94
N GLY A 211 -3.15 -26.83 -23.11
CA GLY A 211 -3.55 -25.43 -23.26
C GLY A 211 -4.96 -25.07 -22.81
N THR A 212 -5.73 -26.00 -22.24
CA THR A 212 -7.15 -25.73 -21.88
C THR A 212 -7.50 -26.19 -20.47
N GLN A 213 -7.26 -27.45 -20.09
CA GLN A 213 -7.67 -27.97 -18.78
C GLN A 213 -6.89 -27.35 -17.62
N ILE A 214 -5.56 -27.24 -17.75
CA ILE A 214 -4.70 -26.69 -16.69
C ILE A 214 -4.97 -25.18 -16.50
N PRO A 215 -4.97 -24.33 -17.55
CA PRO A 215 -5.31 -22.92 -17.41
C PRO A 215 -6.69 -22.67 -16.81
N LEU A 216 -7.68 -23.50 -17.18
CA LEU A 216 -9.03 -23.40 -16.65
C LEU A 216 -9.05 -23.65 -15.14
N ALA A 217 -8.44 -24.75 -14.66
CA ALA A 217 -8.39 -25.05 -13.24
C ALA A 217 -7.68 -23.94 -12.45
N CYS A 218 -6.56 -23.45 -12.98
CA CYS A 218 -5.80 -22.35 -12.41
C CYS A 218 -6.65 -21.06 -12.32
N LEU A 219 -7.37 -20.70 -13.38
CA LEU A 219 -8.24 -19.52 -13.39
C LEU A 219 -9.39 -19.64 -12.38
N LEU A 220 -10.04 -20.80 -12.28
CA LEU A 220 -11.17 -20.99 -11.37
C LEU A 220 -10.73 -20.93 -9.90
N ILE A 221 -9.68 -21.67 -9.53
CA ILE A 221 -9.15 -21.68 -8.16
C ILE A 221 -8.51 -20.33 -7.84
N GLY A 222 -7.79 -19.74 -8.81
CA GLY A 222 -7.20 -18.41 -8.71
C GLY A 222 -8.25 -17.32 -8.47
N ALA A 223 -9.39 -17.35 -9.16
CA ALA A 223 -10.47 -16.39 -8.94
C ALA A 223 -11.09 -16.50 -7.54
N VAL A 224 -11.34 -17.73 -7.06
CA VAL A 224 -11.89 -17.95 -5.70
C VAL A 224 -10.92 -17.46 -4.63
N THR A 225 -9.64 -17.78 -4.77
CA THR A 225 -8.60 -17.37 -3.82
C THR A 225 -8.30 -15.87 -3.90
N ALA A 226 -8.41 -15.24 -5.07
CA ALA A 226 -8.30 -13.78 -5.22
C ALA A 226 -9.42 -13.02 -4.49
N ILE A 227 -10.66 -13.53 -4.57
CA ILE A 227 -11.80 -12.96 -3.83
C ILE A 227 -11.56 -13.08 -2.32
N ALA A 228 -11.15 -14.26 -1.86
CA ALA A 228 -10.86 -14.50 -0.44
C ALA A 228 -9.73 -13.57 0.06
N SER A 229 -8.65 -13.45 -0.71
CA SER A 229 -7.52 -12.59 -0.37
C SER A 229 -7.93 -11.10 -0.36
N THR A 230 -8.77 -10.66 -1.30
CA THR A 230 -9.32 -9.29 -1.31
C THR A 230 -10.17 -9.02 -0.08
N ALA A 231 -11.02 -9.97 0.33
CA ALA A 231 -11.82 -9.84 1.55
C ALA A 231 -10.96 -9.71 2.82
N MET A 232 -9.89 -10.50 2.92
CA MET A 232 -8.91 -10.39 4.01
C MET A 232 -8.18 -9.04 3.99
N GLY A 233 -7.79 -8.56 2.80
CA GLY A 233 -7.15 -7.26 2.63
C GLY A 233 -8.06 -6.10 3.06
N PHE A 234 -9.36 -6.18 2.79
CA PHE A 234 -10.33 -5.20 3.31
C PHE A 234 -10.47 -5.25 4.82
N SER A 235 -10.44 -6.44 5.42
CA SER A 235 -10.42 -6.57 6.88
C SER A 235 -9.18 -5.88 7.48
N PHE A 236 -8.01 -6.15 6.91
CA PHE A 236 -6.75 -5.57 7.36
C PHE A 236 -6.69 -4.04 7.15
N ALA A 237 -7.28 -3.53 6.06
CA ALA A 237 -7.35 -2.10 5.80
C ALA A 237 -8.15 -1.34 6.88
N VAL A 238 -9.19 -1.96 7.46
CA VAL A 238 -9.97 -1.38 8.56
C VAL A 238 -9.12 -1.26 9.83
N GLU A 239 -8.31 -2.26 10.15
CA GLU A 239 -7.42 -2.23 11.33
C GLU A 239 -6.33 -1.16 11.23
N ARG A 240 -5.87 -0.86 10.01
CA ARG A 240 -4.86 0.17 9.77
C ARG A 240 -5.44 1.58 9.56
N GLY A 241 -6.75 1.80 9.73
CA GLY A 241 -7.36 3.12 9.53
C GLY A 241 -7.65 3.51 8.07
N TYR A 242 -7.33 2.62 7.12
CA TYR A 242 -7.60 2.78 5.67
C TYR A 242 -8.98 2.25 5.23
N GLY A 243 -9.81 1.77 6.16
CA GLY A 243 -11.03 0.98 5.88
C GLY A 243 -12.20 1.72 5.20
N SER A 244 -12.06 3.01 4.91
CA SER A 244 -13.15 3.83 4.36
C SER A 244 -13.18 3.75 2.83
N TRP A 245 -14.36 3.47 2.27
CA TRP A 245 -14.61 3.39 0.82
C TRP A 245 -14.68 4.76 0.12
N ASP A 246 -14.83 5.83 0.91
CA ASP A 246 -15.06 7.22 0.50
C ASP A 246 -13.81 8.10 0.58
N ARG A 247 -12.66 7.58 1.03
CA ARG A 247 -11.41 8.32 1.10
C ARG A 247 -10.63 8.24 -0.22
N PHE A 248 -10.90 9.20 -1.10
CA PHE A 248 -10.19 9.45 -2.36
C PHE A 248 -9.51 10.82 -2.36
N ASP A 249 -8.88 11.20 -1.25
CA ASP A 249 -8.13 12.46 -1.17
C ASP A 249 -6.79 12.33 -1.92
N ALA A 250 -6.34 13.42 -2.55
CA ALA A 250 -5.13 13.44 -3.37
C ALA A 250 -3.90 12.92 -2.61
N ALA A 251 -3.76 13.29 -1.33
CA ALA A 251 -2.68 12.83 -0.45
C ALA A 251 -2.69 11.31 -0.15
N ILE A 252 -3.84 10.64 -0.25
CA ILE A 252 -3.93 9.17 -0.07
C ILE A 252 -3.71 8.46 -1.41
N MET A 253 -4.11 9.07 -2.53
CA MET A 253 -3.87 8.52 -3.87
C MET A 253 -2.39 8.45 -4.25
N GLU A 254 -1.56 9.28 -3.63
CA GLU A 254 -0.09 9.25 -3.81
C GLU A 254 0.59 8.09 -3.05
N LYS A 255 -0.09 7.48 -2.06
CA LYS A 255 0.48 6.37 -1.28
C LYS A 255 0.48 5.08 -2.10
N GLU A 256 1.60 4.35 -2.09
CA GLU A 256 1.76 3.05 -2.74
C GLU A 256 0.68 2.03 -2.30
N VAL A 257 0.27 2.10 -1.03
CA VAL A 257 -0.81 1.28 -0.45
C VAL A 257 -2.15 1.48 -1.17
N PHE A 258 -2.46 2.70 -1.64
CA PHE A 258 -3.70 2.97 -2.38
C PHE A 258 -3.72 2.23 -3.72
N TRP A 259 -2.62 2.32 -4.47
CA TRP A 259 -2.48 1.65 -5.77
C TRP A 259 -2.46 0.13 -5.63
N HIS A 260 -1.77 -0.40 -4.62
CA HIS A 260 -1.78 -1.83 -4.33
C HIS A 260 -3.20 -2.35 -4.04
N ARG A 261 -3.96 -1.64 -3.20
CA ARG A 261 -5.33 -2.02 -2.83
C ARG A 261 -6.24 -2.09 -4.05
N TRP A 262 -6.28 -1.03 -4.85
CA TRP A 262 -7.23 -0.96 -5.96
C TRP A 262 -6.83 -1.86 -7.13
N SER A 263 -5.54 -1.99 -7.41
CA SER A 263 -5.06 -2.91 -8.45
C SER A 263 -5.35 -4.38 -8.08
N GLY A 264 -5.23 -4.75 -6.79
CA GLY A 264 -5.66 -6.06 -6.28
C GLY A 264 -7.16 -6.33 -6.47
N VAL A 265 -8.01 -5.34 -6.17
CA VAL A 265 -9.47 -5.44 -6.40
C VAL A 265 -9.78 -5.63 -7.88
N VAL A 266 -9.13 -4.87 -8.76
CA VAL A 266 -9.28 -4.99 -10.22
C VAL A 266 -8.94 -6.40 -10.70
N VAL A 267 -7.80 -6.97 -10.23
CA VAL A 267 -7.42 -8.35 -10.55
C VAL A 267 -8.49 -9.35 -10.10
N SER A 268 -9.00 -9.22 -8.87
CA SER A 268 -10.03 -10.13 -8.33
C SER A 268 -11.31 -10.08 -9.17
N VAL A 269 -11.78 -8.89 -9.55
CA VAL A 269 -12.96 -8.71 -10.40
C VAL A 269 -12.74 -9.29 -11.79
N LEU A 270 -11.60 -8.99 -12.43
CA LEU A 270 -11.29 -9.53 -13.76
C LEU A 270 -11.17 -11.05 -13.75
N ALA A 271 -10.51 -11.63 -12.75
CA ALA A 271 -10.39 -13.08 -12.60
C ALA A 271 -11.77 -13.74 -12.45
N ALA A 272 -12.67 -13.16 -11.65
CA ALA A 272 -14.05 -13.63 -11.51
C ALA A 272 -14.83 -13.55 -12.84
N VAL A 273 -14.73 -12.43 -13.56
CA VAL A 273 -15.39 -12.25 -14.87
C VAL A 273 -14.89 -13.29 -15.88
N PHE A 274 -13.58 -13.47 -16.01
CA PHE A 274 -13.03 -14.46 -16.93
C PHE A 274 -13.30 -15.90 -16.51
N ALA A 275 -13.36 -16.19 -15.20
CA ALA A 275 -13.81 -17.48 -14.68
C ALA A 275 -15.27 -17.78 -15.10
N ILE A 276 -16.17 -16.80 -15.01
CA ILE A 276 -17.56 -16.93 -15.47
C ILE A 276 -17.60 -17.16 -16.99
N ILE A 277 -16.85 -16.37 -17.77
CA ILE A 277 -16.75 -16.54 -19.23
C ILE A 277 -16.23 -17.94 -19.58
N ALA A 278 -15.25 -18.46 -18.83
CA ALA A 278 -14.72 -19.80 -19.01
C ALA A 278 -15.78 -20.87 -18.74
N LEU A 279 -16.55 -20.75 -17.65
CA LEU A 279 -17.66 -21.66 -17.34
C LEU A 279 -18.76 -21.63 -18.41
N VAL A 280 -19.13 -20.43 -18.91
CA VAL A 280 -20.11 -20.30 -20.00
C VAL A 280 -19.55 -20.88 -21.31
N SER A 281 -18.24 -20.71 -21.57
CA SER A 281 -17.57 -21.31 -22.73
C SER A 281 -17.65 -22.84 -22.72
N LEU A 282 -17.59 -23.49 -21.56
CA LEU A 282 -17.74 -24.95 -21.44
C LEU A 282 -19.17 -25.41 -21.74
N ARG A 283 -20.18 -24.63 -21.30
CA ARG A 283 -21.59 -24.95 -21.56
C ARG A 283 -21.98 -24.74 -23.02
N THR A 284 -21.53 -23.65 -23.61
CA THR A 284 -21.89 -23.25 -24.99
C THR A 284 -20.99 -23.87 -26.06
N LYS A 285 -19.85 -24.45 -25.67
CA LYS A 285 -18.79 -24.97 -26.57
C LYS A 285 -18.32 -23.93 -27.60
N ASN A 286 -18.34 -22.65 -27.23
CA ASN A 286 -18.02 -21.54 -28.13
C ASN A 286 -16.51 -21.23 -28.13
N ALA A 287 -15.85 -21.44 -29.27
CA ALA A 287 -14.41 -21.21 -29.44
C ALA A 287 -13.99 -19.74 -29.22
N ARG A 288 -14.88 -18.78 -29.53
CA ARG A 288 -14.61 -17.36 -29.29
C ARG A 288 -14.52 -17.06 -27.80
N MET A 289 -15.44 -17.59 -27.00
CA MET A 289 -15.40 -17.44 -25.54
C MET A 289 -14.16 -18.12 -24.94
N THR A 290 -13.73 -19.25 -25.52
CA THR A 290 -12.49 -19.91 -25.13
C THR A 290 -11.27 -19.01 -25.34
N THR A 291 -11.23 -18.31 -26.46
CA THR A 291 -10.15 -17.36 -26.76
C THR A 291 -10.20 -16.16 -25.82
N VAL A 292 -11.39 -15.65 -25.52
CA VAL A 292 -11.59 -14.48 -24.64
C VAL A 292 -11.10 -14.75 -23.21
N TRP A 293 -11.48 -15.85 -22.58
CA TRP A 293 -11.02 -16.10 -21.20
C TRP A 293 -9.54 -16.44 -21.13
N LYS A 294 -8.96 -17.08 -22.16
CA LYS A 294 -7.52 -17.34 -22.23
C LYS A 294 -6.71 -16.05 -22.38
N ALA A 295 -7.15 -15.15 -23.27
CA ALA A 295 -6.54 -13.83 -23.40
C ALA A 295 -6.71 -13.01 -22.12
N GLY A 296 -7.90 -13.07 -21.50
CA GLY A 296 -8.17 -12.46 -20.20
C GLY A 296 -7.25 -12.96 -19.09
N LEU A 297 -6.97 -14.27 -19.05
CA LEU A 297 -6.02 -14.85 -18.09
C LEU A 297 -4.59 -14.30 -18.28
N LEU A 298 -4.14 -14.09 -19.52
CA LEU A 298 -2.83 -13.44 -19.78
C LEU A 298 -2.82 -12.00 -19.28
N VAL A 299 -3.91 -11.26 -19.47
CA VAL A 299 -4.05 -9.89 -18.94
C VAL A 299 -4.03 -9.89 -17.41
N CYS A 300 -4.79 -10.78 -16.76
CA CYS A 300 -4.77 -10.91 -15.31
C CYS A 300 -3.35 -11.23 -14.80
N ALA A 301 -2.64 -12.15 -15.45
CA ALA A 301 -1.26 -12.50 -15.09
C ALA A 301 -0.30 -11.31 -15.20
N ALA A 302 -0.42 -10.49 -16.24
CA ALA A 302 0.40 -9.28 -16.40
C ALA A 302 0.12 -8.26 -15.28
N ILE A 303 -1.16 -7.99 -14.99
CA ILE A 303 -1.54 -7.06 -13.92
C ILE A 303 -1.06 -7.60 -12.57
N VAL A 304 -1.27 -8.89 -12.29
CA VAL A 304 -0.80 -9.56 -11.06
C VAL A 304 0.70 -9.41 -10.86
N GLY A 305 1.50 -9.51 -11.92
CA GLY A 305 2.95 -9.27 -11.84
C GLY A 305 3.28 -7.85 -11.36
N LEU A 306 2.55 -6.85 -11.87
CA LEU A 306 2.71 -5.45 -11.44
C LEU A 306 2.26 -5.24 -9.98
N VAL A 307 1.11 -5.80 -9.60
CA VAL A 307 0.60 -5.71 -8.21
C VAL A 307 1.52 -6.44 -7.23
N GLY A 308 2.09 -7.57 -7.65
CA GLY A 308 3.03 -8.36 -6.85
C GLY A 308 4.32 -7.60 -6.56
N HIS A 309 4.82 -6.80 -7.51
CA HIS A 309 5.98 -5.93 -7.28
C HIS A 309 5.69 -4.88 -6.20
N GLN A 310 4.56 -4.16 -6.33
CA GLN A 310 4.09 -3.21 -5.31
C GLN A 310 3.85 -3.87 -3.95
N GLY A 311 3.39 -5.14 -3.97
CA GLY A 311 3.20 -5.94 -2.77
C GLY A 311 4.49 -6.30 -2.05
N GLY A 312 5.56 -6.55 -2.80
CA GLY A 312 6.87 -6.92 -2.28
C GLY A 312 7.66 -5.77 -1.67
N GLU A 313 7.30 -4.52 -1.99
CA GLU A 313 7.92 -3.32 -1.43
C GLU A 313 7.37 -2.96 -0.03
N MET A 314 6.24 -3.57 0.39
CA MET A 314 5.66 -3.36 1.71
C MET A 314 6.35 -4.23 2.78
N SER A 315 7.01 -3.60 3.75
CA SER A 315 7.55 -4.28 4.94
C SER A 315 6.48 -4.41 6.04
N TYR A 316 6.48 -5.55 6.72
CA TYR A 316 5.66 -5.82 7.89
C TYR A 316 6.59 -6.01 9.08
N GLY A 317 6.50 -5.14 10.09
CA GLY A 317 7.35 -5.21 11.30
C GLY A 317 7.20 -6.52 12.08
N GLU A 318 8.13 -6.80 13.00
CA GLU A 318 8.20 -8.08 13.74
C GLU A 318 6.92 -8.38 14.55
N ASP A 319 6.20 -7.35 14.95
CA ASP A 319 5.01 -7.46 15.77
C ASP A 319 3.72 -7.83 14.99
N PHE A 320 3.84 -8.09 13.68
CA PHE A 320 2.72 -8.39 12.78
C PHE A 320 1.89 -9.61 13.18
N TYR A 321 2.52 -10.79 13.33
CA TYR A 321 1.81 -12.01 13.74
C TYR A 321 1.49 -12.08 15.24
N PRO A 322 2.37 -11.62 16.15
CA PRO A 322 2.01 -11.49 17.55
C PRO A 322 0.74 -10.65 17.75
N LYS A 323 0.57 -9.55 17.00
CA LYS A 323 -0.65 -8.74 17.03
C LYS A 323 -1.89 -9.49 16.53
N MET A 324 -1.76 -10.34 15.52
CA MET A 324 -2.86 -11.22 15.07
C MET A 324 -3.35 -12.12 16.22
N PHE A 325 -2.43 -12.78 16.94
CA PHE A 325 -2.80 -13.66 18.06
C PHE A 325 -3.40 -12.89 19.23
N ARG A 326 -2.85 -11.72 19.57
CA ARG A 326 -3.41 -10.83 20.60
C ARG A 326 -4.84 -10.39 20.25
N THR A 327 -5.06 -10.00 19.00
CA THR A 327 -6.38 -9.60 18.48
C THR A 327 -7.38 -10.76 18.54
N LEU A 328 -6.96 -11.97 18.18
CA LEU A 328 -7.79 -13.17 18.21
C LEU A 328 -8.18 -13.56 19.65
N LEU A 329 -7.20 -13.54 20.57
CA LEU A 329 -7.39 -13.87 21.98
C LEU A 329 -8.09 -12.73 22.75
N GLY A 330 -8.08 -11.52 22.21
CA GLY A 330 -8.58 -10.30 22.84
C GLY A 330 -7.83 -9.95 24.12
N THR A 331 -6.53 -10.24 24.15
CA THR A 331 -5.64 -9.79 25.22
C THR A 331 -5.35 -8.30 25.00
N PRO A 332 -5.55 -7.43 26.00
CA PRO A 332 -5.19 -6.02 25.87
C PRO A 332 -3.68 -5.88 25.63
N GLU A 333 -3.26 -4.79 24.97
CA GLU A 333 -1.84 -4.40 24.92
C GLU A 333 -1.39 -4.09 26.35
N THR A 334 -0.84 -5.09 27.02
CA THR A 334 -0.10 -4.87 28.25
C THR A 334 1.22 -4.25 27.87
N ASN A 335 1.44 -3.00 28.29
CA ASN A 335 2.77 -2.38 28.45
C ASN A 335 3.70 -3.17 29.42
N ALA A 336 3.42 -4.45 29.67
CA ALA A 336 4.11 -5.31 30.63
C ALA A 336 5.28 -6.09 29.99
N ASP A 337 5.32 -6.20 28.66
CA ASP A 337 6.47 -6.80 27.96
C ASP A 337 7.63 -5.79 27.80
N ALA A 338 7.37 -4.49 28.01
CA ALA A 338 8.39 -3.45 28.13
C ALA A 338 9.23 -3.54 29.43
N VAL A 339 8.80 -4.33 30.43
CA VAL A 339 9.49 -4.39 31.75
C VAL A 339 10.27 -5.69 31.95
N THR A 340 9.97 -6.78 31.22
CA THR A 340 10.54 -8.10 31.53
C THR A 340 11.79 -8.47 30.72
N VAL A 341 12.14 -7.75 29.65
CA VAL A 341 13.42 -7.96 28.94
C VAL A 341 14.57 -7.16 29.57
N SER A 342 14.29 -6.05 30.25
CA SER A 342 15.31 -5.22 30.92
C SER A 342 15.94 -5.88 32.16
N ALA A 343 15.21 -6.74 32.88
CA ALA A 343 15.74 -7.35 34.10
C ALA A 343 16.61 -8.60 33.85
N ALA A 344 16.45 -9.28 32.71
CA ALA A 344 17.18 -10.53 32.44
C ALA A 344 18.58 -10.29 31.82
N SER A 345 18.77 -9.21 31.06
CA SER A 345 20.05 -8.91 30.41
C SER A 345 21.04 -8.12 31.28
N VAL A 346 20.56 -7.42 32.32
CA VAL A 346 21.41 -6.64 33.23
C VAL A 346 22.07 -7.52 34.32
N VAL A 347 21.41 -8.60 34.75
CA VAL A 347 21.97 -9.48 35.81
C VAL A 347 23.09 -10.40 35.29
N GLN A 348 23.13 -10.72 33.99
CA GLN A 348 24.13 -11.65 33.45
C GLN A 348 25.45 -11.01 33.00
N LYS A 349 25.56 -9.67 33.06
CA LYS A 349 26.77 -8.91 32.70
C LYS A 349 27.55 -8.41 33.93
N SER A 350 26.97 -8.39 35.14
CA SER A 350 27.69 -7.99 36.37
C SER A 350 28.51 -9.11 37.00
N GLU A 351 28.22 -10.39 36.74
CA GLU A 351 28.95 -11.52 37.32
C GLU A 351 30.20 -11.95 36.52
N ARG A 352 30.44 -11.35 35.35
CA ARG A 352 31.56 -11.73 34.45
C ARG A 352 32.76 -10.79 34.49
N ASN A 353 32.77 -9.83 35.42
CA ASN A 353 33.85 -8.84 35.60
C ASN A 353 34.49 -8.91 37.01
N LEU A 354 34.35 -10.04 37.71
CA LEU A 354 34.95 -10.26 39.03
C LEU A 354 35.70 -11.61 39.14
N GLU A 355 36.32 -12.07 38.05
CA GLU A 355 37.37 -13.09 38.08
C GLU A 355 38.58 -12.69 37.24
#